data_AF-A0AAV0WHZ2-F1
#
_entry.id   AF-A0AAV0WHZ2-F1
#
_cell.length_a   1.000
_cell.length_b   1.000
_cell.length_c   1.000
_cell.angle_alpha   90.00
_cell.angle_beta   90.00
_cell.angle_gamma   90.00
#
_symmetry.space_group_name_H-M   'P 1'
#
loop_
_entity.id
_entity.type
_entity.pdbx_description
1 polymer ?
#
loop_
_entity_poly.entity_id
_entity_poly.type
_entity_poly.pdbx_seq_one_letter_code
_entity_poly.pdbx_strand_id
1 'polypeptide(L)'
;MLYSTNFDDKELKEMDFLQKKFIRGINTYKPKQIDQPRGVCVNKKNEIISKLLPLMPKSREHFWINLQVSVTSTDLVVNIGLTDAFLDECVI
;
A
#
# COMPACT_ATOMS: atom_id res chain seq x y z
N MET A 1 24.37 -15.21 -5.70
CA MET A 1 23.77 -15.77 -6.94
C MET A 1 24.65 -15.34 -8.10
N LEU A 2 25.09 -16.26 -8.95
CA LEU A 2 26.04 -15.97 -10.04
C LEU A 2 25.31 -15.93 -11.38
N TYR A 3 25.65 -14.99 -12.25
CA TYR A 3 25.04 -14.85 -13.58
C TYR A 3 26.05 -14.38 -14.63
N SER A 4 25.76 -14.66 -15.89
CA SER A 4 26.46 -14.10 -17.05
C SER A 4 25.47 -13.40 -17.95
N THR A 5 25.93 -12.34 -18.63
CA THR A 5 25.12 -11.60 -19.61
C THR A 5 25.43 -11.98 -21.05
N ASN A 6 26.55 -12.69 -21.29
CA ASN A 6 26.96 -13.14 -22.62
C ASN A 6 27.25 -14.65 -22.60
N PHE A 7 27.05 -15.29 -23.74
CA PHE A 7 27.24 -16.74 -23.87
C PHE A 7 28.72 -17.17 -23.86
N ASP A 8 29.63 -16.30 -24.31
CA ASP A 8 31.06 -16.62 -24.44
C ASP A 8 31.90 -16.19 -23.23
N ASP A 9 31.31 -15.50 -22.26
CA ASP A 9 32.01 -15.02 -21.06
C ASP A 9 32.31 -16.18 -20.11
N LYS A 10 33.59 -16.41 -19.82
CA LYS A 10 34.05 -17.38 -18.82
C LYS A 10 33.95 -16.87 -17.38
N GLU A 11 33.80 -15.56 -17.21
CA GLU A 11 33.70 -14.91 -15.91
C GLU A 11 32.24 -14.75 -15.48
N LEU A 12 31.88 -15.42 -14.40
CA LEU A 12 30.57 -15.28 -13.77
C LEU A 12 30.57 -14.07 -12.84
N LYS A 13 29.59 -13.19 -13.00
CA LYS A 13 29.40 -12.02 -12.12
C LYS A 13 28.55 -12.42 -10.92
N GLU A 14 28.97 -12.01 -9.74
CA GLU A 14 28.15 -12.12 -8.54
C GLU A 14 27.10 -11.01 -8.51
N MET A 15 25.85 -11.41 -8.31
CA MET A 15 24.74 -10.47 -8.18
C MET A 15 24.69 -9.92 -6.75
N ASP A 16 25.06 -8.65 -6.59
CA ASP A 16 24.85 -7.89 -5.36
C ASP A 16 23.53 -7.10 -5.45
N PHE A 17 22.48 -7.63 -4.84
CA PHE A 17 21.17 -7.01 -4.79
C PHE A 17 21.12 -5.81 -3.83
N LEU A 18 22.04 -5.75 -2.88
CA LEU A 18 22.02 -4.81 -1.76
C LEU A 18 23.07 -3.73 -1.99
N GLN A 19 22.68 -2.66 -2.71
CA GLN A 19 23.60 -1.54 -2.92
C GLN A 19 24.01 -0.94 -1.56
N LYS A 20 25.32 -0.94 -1.26
CA LYS A 20 25.90 -0.48 0.02
C LYS A 20 25.42 0.90 0.49
N LYS A 21 25.05 1.79 -0.45
CA LYS A 21 24.45 3.11 -0.15
C LYS A 21 23.09 3.02 0.55
N PHE A 22 22.29 2.00 0.25
CA PHE A 22 21.00 1.77 0.92
C PHE A 22 21.20 1.08 2.27
N ILE A 23 22.21 0.21 2.42
CA ILE A 23 22.52 -0.45 3.70
C ILE A 23 22.86 0.57 4.79
N ARG A 24 23.63 1.62 4.47
CA ARG A 24 23.95 2.71 5.40
C ARG A 24 22.71 3.47 5.89
N GLY A 25 21.65 3.50 5.07
CA GLY A 25 20.37 4.15 5.37
C GLY A 25 19.37 3.27 6.13
N ILE A 26 19.54 1.94 6.13
CA ILE A 26 18.58 1.01 6.78
C ILE A 26 18.56 1.21 8.30
N ASN A 27 19.71 1.46 8.93
CA ASN A 27 19.79 1.70 10.37
C ASN A 27 19.29 3.10 10.77
N THR A 28 19.21 4.05 9.83
CA THR A 28 18.79 5.44 10.07
C THR A 28 17.35 5.72 9.64
N TYR A 29 16.80 4.94 8.71
CA TYR A 29 15.42 5.05 8.25
C TYR A 29 14.58 3.89 8.79
N LYS A 30 14.10 4.04 10.02
CA LYS A 30 12.97 3.23 10.52
C LYS A 30 11.67 3.91 10.07
N PRO A 31 10.79 3.24 9.31
CA PRO A 31 9.47 3.79 9.00
C PRO A 31 8.75 4.17 10.29
N LYS A 32 7.99 5.28 10.25
CA LYS A 32 7.17 5.68 11.40
C LYS A 32 6.23 4.54 11.74
N GLN A 33 6.23 4.10 13.00
CA GLN A 33 5.21 3.18 13.50
C GLN A 33 3.88 3.92 13.54
N ILE A 34 2.83 3.25 13.05
CA ILE A 34 1.48 3.78 13.02
C ILE A 34 0.68 2.93 14.02
N ASP A 35 0.42 3.50 15.19
CA ASP A 35 -0.30 2.80 16.27
C ASP A 35 -1.82 2.93 16.12
N GLN A 36 -2.28 3.81 15.23
CA GLN A 36 -3.69 4.07 15.03
C GLN A 36 -4.32 3.12 14.00
N PRO A 37 -5.57 2.72 14.23
CA PRO A 37 -6.33 1.91 13.29
C PRO A 37 -6.45 2.63 11.93
N ARG A 38 -6.05 1.92 10.86
CA ARG A 38 -6.17 2.38 9.48
C ARG A 38 -7.50 1.94 8.89
N GLY A 39 -8.07 2.78 8.04
CA GLY A 39 -9.43 2.58 7.54
C GLY A 39 -9.86 3.62 6.52
N VAL A 40 -11.03 3.38 5.93
CA VAL A 40 -11.69 4.34 5.02
C VAL A 40 -12.70 5.19 5.80
N CYS A 41 -13.15 6.30 5.21
CA CYS A 41 -14.27 7.06 5.78
C CYS A 41 -15.55 6.21 5.88
N VAL A 42 -16.43 6.55 6.83
CA VAL A 42 -17.72 5.88 7.06
C VAL A 42 -18.54 5.82 5.76
N ASN A 43 -18.61 6.94 5.04
CA ASN A 43 -19.36 7.05 3.79
C ASN A 43 -18.85 6.04 2.75
N LYS A 44 -17.52 5.94 2.59
CA LYS A 44 -16.90 5.00 1.66
C LYS A 44 -17.15 3.55 2.07
N LYS A 45 -17.06 3.24 3.37
CA LYS A 45 -17.40 1.90 3.89
C LYS A 45 -18.84 1.54 3.55
N ASN A 46 -19.79 2.46 3.74
CA ASN A 46 -21.19 2.26 3.42
C ASN A 46 -21.43 2.08 1.91
N GLU A 47 -20.71 2.81 1.06
CA GLU A 47 -20.74 2.62 -0.40
C GLU A 47 -20.23 1.23 -0.80
N ILE A 48 -19.13 0.77 -0.22
CA ILE A 48 -18.58 -0.57 -0.48
C ILE A 48 -19.59 -1.64 -0.04
N ILE A 49 -20.17 -1.50 1.15
CA ILE A 49 -21.14 -2.46 1.69
C ILE A 49 -22.40 -2.50 0.82
N SER A 50 -22.92 -1.35 0.39
CA SER A 50 -24.17 -1.29 -0.39
C SER A 50 -24.00 -1.70 -1.85
N LYS A 51 -22.87 -1.35 -2.50
CA LYS A 51 -22.68 -1.57 -3.94
C LYS A 51 -21.83 -2.79 -4.27
N LEU A 52 -20.74 -3.01 -3.54
CA LEU A 52 -19.75 -4.03 -3.89
C LEU A 52 -19.95 -5.34 -3.13
N LEU A 53 -20.33 -5.30 -1.85
CA LEU A 53 -20.53 -6.50 -1.03
C LEU A 53 -21.47 -7.53 -1.67
N PRO A 54 -22.63 -7.14 -2.27
CA PRO A 54 -23.53 -8.10 -2.91
C PRO A 54 -22.94 -8.79 -4.14
N LEU A 55 -21.91 -8.18 -4.75
CA LEU A 55 -21.22 -8.69 -5.93
C LEU A 55 -19.99 -9.54 -5.57
N MET A 56 -19.59 -9.57 -4.30
CA MET A 56 -18.40 -10.28 -3.84
C MET A 56 -18.69 -11.70 -3.37
N PRO A 57 -17.69 -12.59 -3.41
CA PRO A 57 -17.79 -13.89 -2.76
C PRO A 57 -18.05 -13.76 -1.26
N LYS A 58 -18.93 -14.62 -0.71
CA LYS A 58 -19.31 -14.64 0.72
C LYS A 58 -18.10 -14.69 1.68
N SER A 59 -17.00 -15.32 1.26
CA SER A 59 -15.77 -15.40 2.06
C SER A 59 -15.17 -14.02 2.40
N ARG A 60 -15.47 -12.99 1.60
CA ARG A 60 -14.95 -11.62 1.81
C ARG A 60 -15.91 -10.74 2.60
N GLU A 61 -17.13 -11.21 2.88
CA GLU A 61 -18.16 -10.40 3.53
C GLU A 61 -17.74 -9.93 4.93
N HIS A 62 -17.22 -10.87 5.73
CA HIS A 62 -16.76 -10.61 7.07
C HIS A 62 -15.65 -9.54 7.14
N PHE A 63 -14.77 -9.50 6.13
CA PHE A 63 -13.70 -8.50 6.07
C PHE A 63 -14.27 -7.09 5.92
N TRP A 64 -15.18 -6.87 4.97
CA TRP A 64 -15.71 -5.53 4.67
C TRP A 64 -16.65 -5.01 5.75
N ILE A 65 -17.43 -5.88 6.38
CA ILE A 65 -18.29 -5.51 7.52
C ILE A 65 -17.43 -5.04 8.70
N ASN A 66 -16.34 -5.75 8.99
CA ASN A 66 -15.45 -5.45 10.13
C ASN A 66 -14.31 -4.50 9.79
N LEU A 67 -14.27 -3.96 8.57
CA LEU A 67 -13.25 -2.99 8.16
C LEU A 67 -13.32 -1.77 9.08
N GLN A 68 -12.17 -1.37 9.64
CA GLN A 68 -12.10 -0.21 10.50
C GLN A 68 -12.33 1.08 9.70
N VAL A 69 -12.92 2.06 10.37
CA VAL A 69 -13.10 3.41 9.83
C VAL A 69 -11.97 4.27 10.36
N SER A 70 -11.38 5.08 9.48
CA SER A 70 -10.34 6.02 9.87
C SER A 70 -10.45 7.27 9.00
N VAL A 71 -10.32 8.44 9.63
CA VAL A 71 -10.24 9.74 8.95
C VAL A 71 -8.80 10.23 8.82
N THR A 72 -7.86 9.60 9.53
CA THR A 72 -6.44 9.97 9.57
C THR A 72 -5.62 9.25 8.49
N SER A 73 -6.20 8.23 7.85
CA SER A 73 -5.56 7.46 6.77
C SER A 73 -5.68 8.21 5.44
N THR A 74 -4.88 9.27 5.26
CA THR A 74 -4.98 10.19 4.10
C THR A 74 -4.96 9.48 2.75
N ASP A 75 -4.15 8.43 2.60
CA ASP A 75 -4.06 7.61 1.38
C ASP A 75 -5.34 6.80 1.06
N LEU A 76 -6.16 6.51 2.07
CA LEU A 76 -7.39 5.72 1.95
C LEU A 76 -8.66 6.58 1.98
N VAL A 77 -8.56 7.78 2.56
CA VAL A 77 -9.64 8.76 2.67
C VAL A 77 -9.78 9.58 1.41
N VAL A 78 -8.65 10.00 0.83
CA VAL A 78 -8.66 10.73 -0.42
C VAL A 78 -8.99 9.72 -1.52
N ASN A 79 -10.06 9.97 -2.29
CA ASN A 79 -10.20 9.34 -3.59
C ASN A 79 -9.00 9.85 -4.39
N ILE A 80 -7.93 9.06 -4.46
CA ILE A 80 -6.88 9.25 -5.45
C ILE A 80 -7.55 8.90 -6.79
N GLY A 81 -8.37 9.83 -7.27
CA GLY A 81 -8.62 9.96 -8.68
C GLY A 81 -7.24 10.16 -9.29
N LEU A 82 -6.98 9.48 -10.40
CA LEU A 82 -5.80 9.69 -11.24
C LEU A 82 -5.70 11.13 -11.78
N THR A 83 -6.56 12.06 -11.34
CA THR A 83 -6.72 13.38 -11.92
C THR A 83 -6.31 14.52 -10.99
N ASP A 84 -6.69 14.59 -9.71
CA ASP A 84 -6.67 15.91 -9.05
C ASP A 84 -6.06 15.94 -7.65
N ALA A 85 -4.82 16.44 -7.62
CA ALA A 85 -4.03 16.83 -6.47
C ALA A 85 -4.55 18.11 -5.76
N PHE A 86 -5.83 18.46 -5.89
CA PHE A 86 -6.37 19.71 -5.36
C PHE A 86 -7.76 19.50 -4.73
N LEU A 87 -7.73 19.47 -3.39
CA LEU A 87 -8.76 19.84 -2.41
C LEU A 87 -10.22 19.51 -2.74
N ASP A 88 -10.79 18.55 -2.00
CA ASP A 88 -12.13 18.72 -1.45
C ASP A 88 -12.22 18.10 -0.05
N GLU A 89 -12.71 18.92 0.88
CA GLU A 89 -12.66 18.74 2.32
C GLU A 89 -13.65 17.67 2.81
N CYS A 90 -13.17 16.76 3.67
CA CYS A 90 -14.05 15.95 4.51
C CYS A 90 -14.56 16.83 5.65
N VAL A 91 -15.78 17.36 5.49
CA VAL A 91 -16.49 18.10 6.54
C VAL A 91 -16.92 17.14 7.66
N ILE A 92 -16.69 17.61 8.89
CA ILE A 92 -16.80 16.97 10.21
C ILE A 92 -18.15 16.29 10.45
#